data_AF-A0A1R1XGG9-F1
#
_entry.id   AF-A0A1R1XGG9-F1
#
_cell.length_a   1.000
_cell.length_b   1.000
_cell.length_c   1.000
_cell.angle_alpha   90.00
_cell.angle_beta   90.00
_cell.angle_gamma   90.00
#
_symmetry.space_group_name_H-M   'P 1'
#
loop_
_entity.id
_entity.type
_entity.pdbx_description
1 polymer ?
#
loop_
_entity_poly.entity_id
_entity_poly.type
_entity_poly.pdbx_seq_one_letter_code
_entity_poly.pdbx_strand_id
1 'polypeptide(L)'
;MLAATETPKREIQNTPAGQRLANSSSNDDKEINIQVVVRCRGLSEKEKKDKTPRVITVPMITGKDVIYKSGSVNRTYTFDKVFGPDADQETVYQEVAMPILK
;
A
#
# COMPACT_ATOMS: atom_id res chain seq x y z
N MET A 1 23.67 25.30 34.43
CA MET A 1 23.83 23.91 33.96
C MET A 1 22.77 23.67 32.89
N LEU A 2 23.17 23.65 31.62
CA LEU A 2 22.31 23.27 30.49
C LEU A 2 22.61 21.79 30.20
N ALA A 3 21.65 20.91 30.43
CA ALA A 3 21.74 19.52 29.99
C ALA A 3 20.97 19.39 28.67
N ALA A 4 21.71 19.25 27.56
CA ALA A 4 21.15 18.89 26.26
C ALA A 4 20.84 17.38 26.28
N THR A 5 19.57 17.02 26.13
CA THR A 5 19.17 15.62 25.92
C THR A 5 19.11 15.36 24.42
N GLU A 6 20.11 14.66 23.90
CA GLU A 6 20.20 14.22 22.51
C GLU A 6 19.08 13.21 22.19
N THR A 7 18.32 13.47 21.13
CA THR A 7 17.27 12.59 20.65
C THR A 7 17.88 11.51 19.77
N PRO A 8 17.64 10.20 20.00
CA PRO A 8 18.26 9.14 19.20
C PRO A 8 17.66 9.11 17.79
N LYS A 9 18.49 9.39 16.79
CA LYS A 9 18.15 9.18 15.36
C LYS A 9 18.07 7.68 15.09
N ARG A 10 16.88 7.18 14.76
CA ARG A 10 16.73 5.82 14.22
C ARG A 10 17.35 5.78 12.83
N GLU A 11 18.45 5.05 12.73
CA GLU A 11 19.14 4.71 11.49
C GLU A 11 18.25 3.80 10.64
N ILE A 12 18.01 4.20 9.39
CA ILE A 12 17.28 3.38 8.42
C ILE A 12 18.25 2.30 7.98
N GLN A 13 18.04 1.07 8.47
CA GLN A 13 18.75 -0.09 7.96
C GLN A 13 18.30 -0.34 6.51
N ASN A 14 19.17 0.03 5.56
CA ASN A 14 19.07 -0.36 4.17
C ASN A 14 18.97 -1.89 4.11
N THR A 15 17.78 -2.41 3.78
CA THR A 15 17.61 -3.83 3.47
C THR A 15 18.08 -4.03 2.03
N PRO A 16 19.13 -4.84 1.77
CA PRO A 16 19.60 -5.04 0.42
C PRO A 16 18.54 -5.82 -0.37
N ALA A 17 18.33 -5.39 -1.62
CA ALA A 17 17.51 -6.09 -2.60
C ALA A 17 17.94 -7.55 -2.68
N GLY A 18 17.11 -8.46 -2.17
CA GLY A 18 17.35 -9.89 -2.20
C GLY A 18 17.42 -10.38 -3.64
N GLN A 19 18.62 -10.82 -4.04
CA GLN A 19 18.86 -11.66 -5.20
C GLN A 19 17.90 -12.85 -5.15
N ARG A 20 16.96 -12.93 -6.10
CA ARG A 20 16.13 -14.11 -6.30
C ARG A 20 17.02 -15.21 -6.88
N LEU A 21 17.51 -16.10 -6.03
CA LEU A 21 18.18 -17.33 -6.45
C LEU A 21 17.14 -18.23 -7.11
N ALA A 22 17.33 -18.49 -8.41
CA ALA A 22 16.53 -19.43 -9.17
C ALA A 22 17.00 -20.85 -8.84
N ASN A 23 16.30 -21.54 -7.95
CA ASN A 23 16.42 -22.99 -7.81
C ASN A 23 15.22 -23.65 -8.51
N SER A 24 15.52 -24.32 -9.61
CA SER A 24 14.60 -25.19 -10.34
C SER A 24 14.69 -26.60 -9.75
N SER A 25 13.62 -27.11 -9.12
CA SER A 25 13.50 -28.52 -8.70
C SER A 25 12.03 -28.92 -8.48
N SER A 26 11.36 -29.33 -9.56
CA SER A 26 10.39 -30.43 -9.66
C SER A 26 9.67 -30.93 -8.39
N ASN A 27 8.55 -30.28 -8.07
CA ASN A 27 7.23 -30.85 -7.71
C ASN A 27 6.39 -29.64 -7.29
N ASP A 28 5.79 -28.99 -8.30
CA ASP A 28 5.14 -27.69 -8.16
C ASP A 28 3.78 -27.82 -7.45
N ASP A 29 3.77 -28.23 -6.19
CA ASP A 29 2.81 -27.67 -5.25
C ASP A 29 3.19 -26.20 -5.13
N LYS A 30 2.66 -25.38 -6.05
CA LYS A 30 2.98 -23.96 -6.15
C LYS A 30 2.58 -23.31 -4.83
N GLU A 31 3.55 -23.08 -3.96
CA GLU A 31 3.34 -22.21 -2.80
C GLU A 31 2.94 -20.84 -3.34
N ILE A 32 1.67 -20.48 -3.15
CA ILE A 32 1.12 -19.20 -3.55
C ILE A 32 1.10 -18.28 -2.33
N ASN A 33 1.66 -17.09 -2.51
CA ASN A 33 1.50 -16.03 -1.53
C ASN A 33 0.05 -15.52 -1.58
N ILE A 34 -0.50 -15.15 -0.41
CA ILE A 34 -1.77 -14.44 -0.34
C ILE A 34 -1.60 -13.10 -1.04
N GLN A 35 -2.38 -12.84 -2.08
CA GLN A 35 -2.44 -11.53 -2.72
C GLN A 35 -3.35 -10.60 -1.92
N VAL A 36 -2.83 -9.43 -1.57
CA VAL A 36 -3.56 -8.39 -0.83
C VAL A 36 -3.72 -7.17 -1.72
N VAL A 37 -4.99 -6.83 -1.98
CA VAL A 37 -5.39 -5.71 -2.82
C VAL A 37 -6.20 -4.72 -2.01
N VAL A 38 -5.92 -3.42 -2.19
CA VAL A 38 -6.62 -2.33 -1.48
C VAL A 38 -7.36 -1.46 -2.47
N ARG A 39 -8.61 -1.11 -2.18
CA ARG A 39 -9.36 -0.07 -2.89
C ARG A 39 -9.70 1.07 -1.94
N CYS A 40 -9.21 2.26 -2.24
CA CYS A 40 -9.57 3.46 -1.52
C CYS A 40 -10.81 4.09 -2.16
N ARG A 41 -11.90 4.21 -1.39
CA ARG A 41 -13.09 4.98 -1.85
C ARG A 41 -12.85 6.48 -1.76
N GLY A 42 -13.54 7.23 -2.62
CA GLY A 42 -13.66 8.68 -2.45
C GLY A 42 -14.40 9.06 -1.16
N LEU A 43 -14.20 10.30 -0.73
CA LEU A 43 -15.03 10.89 0.33
C LEU A 43 -16.48 10.98 -0.16
N SER A 44 -17.41 10.61 0.70
CA SER A 44 -18.85 10.80 0.50
C SER A 44 -19.22 12.28 0.58
N GLU A 45 -20.38 12.63 0.05
CA GLU A 45 -20.89 14.01 0.10
C GLU A 45 -21.07 14.52 1.53
N LYS A 46 -21.46 13.64 2.46
CA LYS A 46 -21.54 13.97 3.89
C LYS A 46 -20.15 14.32 4.46
N GLU A 47 -19.14 13.49 4.19
CA GLU A 47 -17.78 13.73 4.66
C GLU A 47 -17.17 15.01 4.07
N LYS A 48 -17.46 15.31 2.80
CA LYS A 48 -17.07 16.57 2.15
C LYS A 48 -17.75 17.78 2.81
N LYS A 49 -19.07 17.69 3.07
CA LYS A 49 -19.85 18.74 3.74
C LYS A 49 -19.33 18.99 5.16
N ASP A 50 -19.03 17.92 5.88
CA ASP A 50 -18.49 17.96 7.24
C ASP A 50 -16.99 18.32 7.27
N LYS A 51 -16.37 18.56 6.11
CA LYS A 51 -14.94 18.90 5.94
C LYS A 51 -14.02 17.90 6.63
N THR A 52 -14.37 16.62 6.52
CA THR A 52 -13.56 15.53 7.07
C THR A 52 -12.18 15.53 6.43
N PRO A 53 -11.08 15.54 7.21
CA PRO A 53 -9.74 15.58 6.64
C PRO A 53 -9.44 14.28 5.90
N ARG A 54 -8.88 14.42 4.68
CA ARG A 54 -8.38 13.28 3.92
C ARG A 54 -7.04 12.84 4.47
N VAL A 55 -7.01 11.69 5.14
CA VAL A 55 -5.77 11.11 5.70
C VAL A 55 -5.11 10.07 4.80
N ILE A 56 -5.82 9.57 3.78
CA ILE A 56 -5.29 8.59 2.82
C ILE A 56 -5.04 9.24 1.46
N THR A 57 -3.82 9.10 0.96
CA THR A 57 -3.43 9.51 -0.39
C THR A 57 -2.95 8.30 -1.18
N VAL A 58 -3.46 8.17 -2.41
CA VAL A 58 -2.95 7.24 -3.41
C VAL A 58 -2.37 8.10 -4.55
N PRO A 59 -1.08 7.95 -4.91
CA PRO A 59 -0.44 8.81 -5.91
C PRO A 59 -0.99 8.68 -7.33
N MET A 60 -1.56 7.53 -7.66
CA MET A 60 -2.04 7.17 -9.00
C MET A 60 -3.42 6.51 -8.89
N ILE A 61 -4.14 6.41 -10.01
CA ILE A 61 -5.42 5.68 -10.09
C ILE A 61 -5.22 4.20 -9.73
N THR A 62 -4.09 3.63 -10.13
CA THR A 62 -3.64 2.28 -9.76
C THR A 62 -2.16 2.32 -9.37
N GLY A 63 -1.77 1.61 -8.32
CA GLY A 63 -0.39 1.54 -7.87
C GLY A 63 -0.16 0.43 -6.85
N LYS A 64 0.85 0.59 -6.00
CA LYS A 64 1.15 -0.34 -4.90
C LYS A 64 1.15 0.30 -3.51
N ASP A 65 1.18 1.64 -3.46
CA ASP A 65 1.38 2.35 -2.21
C ASP A 65 0.13 3.13 -1.77
N VAL A 66 -0.20 2.98 -0.50
CA VAL A 66 -1.14 3.81 0.23
C VAL A 66 -0.37 4.66 1.22
N ILE A 67 -0.54 5.99 1.13
CA ILE A 67 0.12 6.94 2.01
C ILE A 67 -0.88 7.43 3.05
N TYR A 68 -0.63 7.12 4.31
CA TYR A 68 -1.35 7.64 5.46
C TYR A 68 -0.66 8.88 6.03
N LYS A 69 -1.38 9.99 6.11
CA LYS A 69 -0.94 11.26 6.69
C LYS A 69 -1.98 11.76 7.69
N SER A 70 -1.59 11.88 8.95
CA SER A 70 -2.42 12.47 10.00
C SER A 70 -1.55 13.22 11.00
N GLY A 71 -1.71 14.55 11.07
CA GLY A 71 -0.83 15.42 11.83
C GLY A 71 0.63 15.26 11.39
N SER A 72 1.51 14.91 12.34
CA SER A 72 2.94 14.64 12.08
C SER A 72 3.23 13.20 11.65
N VAL A 73 2.24 12.30 11.69
CA VAL A 73 2.42 10.89 11.32
C VAL A 73 2.31 10.75 9.81
N ASN A 74 3.37 10.21 9.20
CA ASN A 74 3.41 9.84 7.80
C ASN A 74 3.87 8.39 7.68
N ARG A 75 3.05 7.53 7.07
CA ARG A 75 3.37 6.12 6.80
C ARG A 75 2.98 5.72 5.40
N THR A 76 3.81 4.93 4.76
CA THR A 76 3.52 4.31 3.47
C THR A 76 3.34 2.81 3.68
N TYR A 77 2.24 2.28 3.17
CA TYR A 77 1.94 0.86 3.16
C TYR A 77 1.95 0.36 1.73
N THR A 78 2.73 -0.69 1.47
CA THR A 78 2.86 -1.29 0.14
C THR A 78 2.06 -2.59 0.09
N PHE A 79 1.28 -2.75 -0.98
CA PHE A 79 0.43 -3.89 -1.27
C PHE A 79 0.71 -4.42 -2.68
N ASP A 80 0.14 -5.57 -3.04
CA ASP A 80 0.27 -6.11 -4.39
C ASP A 80 -0.38 -5.18 -5.42
N LYS A 81 -1.53 -4.61 -5.05
CA LYS A 81 -2.24 -3.61 -5.86
C LYS A 81 -3.08 -2.66 -5.01
N VAL A 82 -3.11 -1.40 -5.41
CA VAL A 82 -3.86 -0.32 -4.79
C VAL A 82 -4.66 0.40 -5.87
N PHE A 83 -5.95 0.55 -5.63
CA PHE A 83 -6.89 1.29 -6.46
C PHE A 83 -7.28 2.59 -5.76
N GLY A 84 -7.07 3.71 -6.44
CA GLY A 84 -7.48 5.03 -5.99
C GLY A 84 -8.99 5.25 -6.07
N PRO A 85 -9.48 6.41 -5.61
CA PRO A 85 -10.90 6.74 -5.61
C PRO A 85 -11.51 6.83 -7.01
N ASP A 86 -10.69 7.08 -8.03
CA ASP A 86 -11.10 7.19 -9.43
C ASP A 86 -11.13 5.85 -10.16
N ALA A 87 -10.75 4.74 -9.50
CA ALA A 87 -10.81 3.42 -10.09
C ALA A 87 -12.25 2.88 -10.11
N ASP A 88 -12.72 2.55 -11.31
CA ASP A 88 -14.04 1.96 -11.53
C ASP A 88 -14.10 0.47 -11.13
N GLN A 89 -15.33 -0.05 -11.08
CA GLN A 89 -15.58 -1.44 -10.70
C GLN A 89 -15.08 -2.42 -11.77
N GLU A 90 -15.13 -2.03 -13.05
CA GLU A 90 -14.69 -2.86 -14.16
C GLU A 90 -13.18 -3.12 -14.08
N THR A 91 -12.38 -2.08 -13.87
CA THR A 91 -10.92 -2.19 -13.72
C THR A 91 -10.56 -3.12 -12.56
N VAL A 92 -11.20 -2.95 -11.39
CA VAL A 92 -10.95 -3.82 -10.22
C VAL A 92 -11.32 -5.27 -10.53
N TYR A 93 -12.45 -5.51 -11.21
CA TYR A 93 -12.89 -6.87 -11.56
C TYR A 93 -11.94 -7.55 -12.55
N GLN A 94 -11.61 -6.87 -13.66
CA GLN A 94 -10.75 -7.39 -14.71
C GLN A 94 -9.36 -7.76 -14.19
N GLU A 95 -8.81 -6.93 -13.30
CA GLU A 95 -7.43 -7.10 -12.85
C GLU A 95 -7.28 -8.01 -11.63
N VAL A 96 -8.33 -8.18 -10.81
CA VAL A 96 -8.25 -8.94 -9.54
C VAL A 96 -9.08 -10.21 -9.58
N ALA A 97 -10.36 -10.12 -9.96
CA ALA A 97 -11.28 -11.25 -9.87
C ALA A 97 -11.17 -12.18 -11.09
N MET A 98 -11.05 -11.61 -12.29
CA MET A 98 -11.01 -12.40 -13.53
C MET A 98 -9.88 -13.45 -13.57
N PRO A 99 -8.65 -13.18 -13.09
CA PRO A 99 -7.58 -14.18 -13.05
C PRO A 99 -7.81 -15.34 -12.08
N ILE A 100 -8.66 -15.15 -11.06
CA ILE A 100 -8.96 -16.17 -10.04
C ILE A 100 -10.05 -17.13 -10.54
N LEU A 101 -10.97 -16.63 -11.38
CA LEU A 101 -12.13 -17.38 -11.85
C LEU A 101 -11.86 -18.25 -13.09
N LYS A 102 -10.69 -18.11 -13.72
CA LYS A 102 -10.31 -18.86 -14.93
C LYS A 102 -9.57 -20.14 -14.60
#